data_AF-S5ZBL2-F1
#
_entry.id   AF-S5ZBL2-F1
#
_cell.length_a   1.000
_cell.length_b   1.000
_cell.length_c   1.000
_cell.angle_alpha   90.00
_cell.angle_beta   90.00
_cell.angle_gamma   90.00
#
_symmetry.space_group_name_H-M   'P 1'
#
loop_
_entity.id
_entity.type
_entity.pdbx_description
1 polymer ?
#
loop_
_entity_poly.entity_id
_entity_poly.type
_entity_poly.pdbx_seq_one_letter_code
_entity_poly.pdbx_strand_id
1 'polypeptide(L)'
;MVTKDFTGTITEKGKITIPAEIRKKYKLRKGSRVRFVETEKGILIVPIIPFEQLFGIDKDAKEIIFEMIRELEEERKRQASLD
;
A
#
# COMPACT_ATOMS: atom_id res chain seq x y z
N MET A 1 21.69 2.32 1.68
CA MET A 1 22.21 0.94 1.68
C MET A 1 21.33 0.07 0.83
N VAL A 2 21.92 -0.68 -0.11
CA VAL A 2 21.21 -1.76 -0.82
C VAL A 2 21.09 -2.94 0.13
N THR A 3 19.88 -3.43 0.36
CA THR A 3 19.65 -4.54 1.29
C THR A 3 19.72 -5.89 0.60
N LYS A 4 19.39 -5.97 -0.70
CA LYS A 4 19.53 -7.13 -1.57
C LYS A 4 19.69 -6.67 -3.01
N ASP A 5 20.50 -7.39 -3.77
CA ASP A 5 20.73 -7.16 -5.20
C ASP A 5 20.26 -8.39 -5.99
N PHE A 6 19.53 -8.15 -7.08
CA PHE A 6 18.97 -9.20 -7.93
C PHE A 6 19.15 -8.82 -9.39
N THR A 7 19.66 -9.75 -10.19
CA THR A 7 19.79 -9.58 -11.65
C THR A 7 18.72 -10.39 -12.37
N GLY A 8 18.25 -9.89 -13.50
CA GLY A 8 17.32 -10.62 -14.37
C GLY A 8 17.44 -10.14 -15.81
N THR A 9 17.19 -11.06 -16.75
CA THR A 9 17.24 -10.75 -18.17
C THR A 9 15.85 -10.38 -18.68
N ILE A 10 15.79 -9.30 -19.46
CA ILE A 10 14.58 -8.95 -20.21
C ILE A 10 14.42 -9.94 -21.35
N THR A 11 13.29 -10.65 -21.36
CA THR A 11 12.92 -11.54 -22.46
C THR A 11 12.63 -10.75 -23.75
N GLU A 12 12.61 -11.42 -24.89
CA GLU A 12 12.33 -10.82 -26.20
C GLU A 12 11.06 -9.95 -26.24
N LYS A 13 10.05 -10.31 -25.45
CA LYS A 13 8.78 -9.57 -25.35
C LYS A 13 8.78 -8.45 -24.29
N GLY A 14 9.96 -8.01 -23.84
CA GLY A 14 10.08 -6.94 -22.85
C GLY A 14 9.68 -7.33 -21.42
N LYS A 15 9.46 -8.63 -21.14
CA LYS A 15 9.09 -9.08 -19.79
C LYS A 15 10.35 -9.36 -18.96
N ILE A 16 10.32 -8.96 -17.70
CA ILE A 16 11.32 -9.32 -16.69
C ILE A 16 10.66 -10.12 -15.57
N THR A 17 11.34 -11.14 -15.07
CA THR A 17 10.85 -11.95 -13.95
C THR A 17 11.16 -11.26 -12.63
N ILE A 18 10.12 -10.89 -11.87
CA ILE A 18 10.30 -10.40 -10.50
C ILE A 18 10.69 -11.59 -9.60
N PRO A 19 11.85 -11.54 -8.91
CA PRO A 19 12.30 -12.60 -8.00
C PRO A 19 11.26 -12.98 -6.95
N ALA A 20 11.23 -14.27 -6.58
CA ALA A 20 10.21 -14.81 -5.69
C ALA A 20 10.16 -14.11 -4.33
N GLU A 21 11.32 -13.69 -3.79
CA GLU A 21 11.41 -12.94 -2.54
C GLU A 21 10.73 -11.58 -2.61
N ILE A 22 10.96 -10.83 -3.70
CA ILE A 22 10.31 -9.53 -3.92
C ILE A 22 8.80 -9.74 -4.08
N ARG A 23 8.38 -10.76 -4.84
CA ARG A 23 6.94 -11.07 -4.98
C ARG A 23 6.27 -11.34 -3.65
N LYS A 24 6.90 -12.15 -2.79
CA LYS A 24 6.38 -12.47 -1.44
C LYS A 24 6.31 -11.21 -0.55
N LYS A 25 7.38 -10.43 -0.50
CA LYS A 25 7.47 -9.21 0.32
C LYS A 25 6.37 -8.21 -0.02
N TYR A 26 6.12 -7.97 -1.30
CA TYR A 26 5.14 -7.00 -1.77
C TYR A 26 3.78 -7.64 -2.14
N LYS A 27 3.56 -8.90 -1.76
CA LYS A 27 2.32 -9.65 -2.02
C LYS A 27 1.88 -9.61 -3.49
N LEU A 28 2.83 -9.57 -4.42
CA LEU A 28 2.58 -9.56 -5.86
C LEU A 28 2.15 -10.95 -6.34
N ARG A 29 0.96 -11.03 -6.94
CA ARG A 29 0.32 -12.25 -7.43
C ARG A 29 -0.01 -12.12 -8.91
N LYS A 30 -0.45 -13.22 -9.53
CA LYS A 30 -1.00 -13.18 -10.90
C LYS A 30 -2.13 -12.14 -10.95
N GLY A 31 -2.05 -11.21 -11.89
CA GLY A 31 -3.02 -10.12 -12.04
C GLY A 31 -2.75 -8.87 -11.20
N SER A 32 -1.76 -8.88 -10.29
CA SER A 32 -1.33 -7.66 -9.61
C SER A 32 -0.86 -6.60 -10.62
N ARG A 33 -1.28 -5.36 -10.41
CA ARG A 33 -0.84 -4.22 -11.22
C ARG A 33 0.34 -3.53 -10.54
N VAL A 34 1.23 -2.99 -11.34
CA VAL A 34 2.36 -2.17 -10.89
C VAL A 34 2.43 -0.90 -11.73
N ARG A 35 2.93 0.17 -11.14
CA ARG A 35 3.28 1.41 -11.83
C ARG A 35 4.80 1.51 -11.92
N PHE A 36 5.29 1.87 -13.10
CA PHE A 36 6.68 2.21 -13.33
C PHE A 36 6.84 3.72 -13.17
N VAL A 37 7.86 4.13 -12.42
CA VAL A 37 8.19 5.54 -12.21
C VAL A 37 9.67 5.71 -12.54
N GLU A 38 9.97 6.53 -13.53
CA GLU A 38 11.33 6.90 -13.86
C GLU A 38 11.84 7.96 -12.88
N THR A 39 13.06 7.77 -12.39
CA THR A 39 13.72 8.68 -11.44
C THR A 39 15.19 8.81 -11.83
N GLU A 40 15.89 9.81 -11.28
CA GLU A 40 17.32 10.02 -11.52
C GLU A 40 18.20 8.81 -11.15
N LYS A 41 17.72 7.95 -10.23
CA LYS A 41 18.45 6.77 -9.76
C LYS A 41 18.05 5.48 -10.48
N GLY A 42 17.14 5.56 -11.44
CA GLY A 42 16.59 4.43 -12.18
C GLY A 42 15.07 4.29 -12.04
N ILE A 43 14.56 3.10 -12.35
CA ILE A 43 13.12 2.83 -12.42
C ILE A 43 12.62 2.26 -11.09
N LEU A 44 11.62 2.91 -10.49
CA LEU A 44 10.87 2.39 -9.36
C LEU A 44 9.66 1.60 -9.85
N ILE A 45 9.46 0.42 -9.28
CA ILE A 45 8.29 -0.42 -9.52
C ILE A 45 7.42 -0.38 -8.27
N VAL A 46 6.25 0.24 -8.38
CA VAL A 46 5.34 0.46 -7.25
C VAL A 46 4.09 -0.40 -7.42
N PRO A 47 3.77 -1.32 -6.49
CA PRO A 47 2.51 -2.07 -6.52
C PRO A 47 1.29 -1.15 -6.48
N ILE A 48 0.27 -1.44 -7.28
CA ILE A 48 -1.03 -0.78 -7.21
C ILE A 48 -1.98 -1.71 -6.46
N ILE A 49 -2.37 -1.31 -5.25
CA ILE A 49 -3.31 -2.05 -4.42
C ILE A 49 -4.73 -1.55 -4.74
N PRO A 50 -5.65 -2.40 -5.23
CA PRO A 50 -7.05 -2.01 -5.43
C PRO A 50 -7.73 -1.70 -4.10
N PHE A 51 -8.66 -0.74 -4.08
CA PHE A 51 -9.40 -0.38 -2.87
C PHE A 51 -10.19 -1.56 -2.29
N GLU A 52 -10.65 -2.48 -3.13
CA GLU A 52 -11.37 -3.69 -2.71
C GLU A 52 -10.49 -4.59 -1.83
N GLN A 53 -9.18 -4.59 -2.04
CA GLN A 53 -8.22 -5.31 -1.19
C GLN A 53 -7.93 -4.58 0.13
N LEU A 54 -8.34 -3.32 0.25
CA LEU A 54 -8.21 -2.53 1.47
C LEU A 54 -9.42 -2.67 2.39
N PHE A 55 -10.49 -3.34 1.95
CA PHE A 55 -11.68 -3.52 2.79
C PHE A 55 -11.34 -4.34 4.04
N GLY A 56 -11.53 -3.74 5.22
CA GLY A 56 -11.29 -4.38 6.52
C GLY A 56 -9.82 -4.50 6.92
N ILE A 57 -8.91 -3.73 6.32
CA ILE A 57 -7.49 -3.70 6.74
C ILE A 57 -7.29 -3.23 8.18
N ASP A 58 -8.25 -2.49 8.69
CA ASP A 58 -8.32 -1.80 9.97
C ASP A 58 -9.29 -2.48 10.93
N LYS A 59 -9.81 -3.68 10.59
CA LYS A 59 -10.77 -4.42 11.41
C LYS A 59 -10.30 -4.66 12.85
N ASP A 60 -8.99 -4.81 13.05
CA ASP A 60 -8.39 -5.06 14.36
C ASP A 60 -8.25 -3.77 15.18
N ALA A 61 -8.26 -2.61 14.52
CA ALA A 61 -8.27 -1.29 15.15
C ALA A 61 -9.68 -0.72 15.29
N LYS A 62 -10.72 -1.50 14.93
CA LYS A 62 -12.10 -1.06 14.84
C LYS A 62 -12.57 -0.36 16.11
N GLU A 63 -12.41 -0.99 17.28
CA GLU A 63 -12.90 -0.46 18.55
C GLU A 63 -12.27 0.91 18.88
N ILE A 64 -10.94 1.00 18.75
CA ILE A 64 -10.18 2.24 18.95
C ILE A 64 -10.67 3.34 17.99
N ILE A 65 -10.91 3.00 16.73
CA ILE A 65 -11.43 3.95 15.73
C ILE A 65 -12.83 4.44 16.12
N PHE A 66 -13.72 3.55 16.57
CA PHE A 66 -15.06 3.94 17.01
C PHE A 66 -15.05 4.83 18.26
N GLU A 67 -14.18 4.55 19.22
CA GLU A 67 -13.98 5.40 20.40
C GLU A 67 -13.51 6.80 20.00
N MET A 68 -12.47 6.89 19.16
CA MET A 68 -11.98 8.18 18.64
C MET A 68 -13.07 8.99 17.92
N ILE A 69 -13.89 8.33 17.10
CA ILE A 69 -15.01 8.99 16.40
C ILE A 69 -16.04 9.53 17.41
N ARG A 70 -16.37 8.75 18.43
CA ARG A 70 -17.34 9.15 19.46
C ARG A 70 -16.84 10.37 20.23
N GLU A 71 -15.57 10.36 20.66
CA GLU A 71 -14.95 11.50 21.35
C GLU A 71 -14.99 12.77 20.50
N LEU A 72 -14.63 12.67 19.21
CA LEU A 72 -14.69 13.77 18.25
C LEU A 72 -16.11 14.34 18.08
N GLU A 73 -17.13 13.49 18.05
CA GLU A 73 -18.53 13.93 17.96
C GLU A 73 -18.99 14.64 19.24
N GLU A 74 -18.60 14.15 20.41
CA GLU A 74 -18.94 14.76 21.69
C GLU A 74 -18.26 16.12 21.88
N GLU A 75 -17.02 16.29 21.43
CA GLU A 75 -16.35 17.59 21.40
C GLU A 75 -17.05 18.58 20.48
N ARG A 76 -17.42 18.16 19.26
CA ARG A 76 -18.17 19.00 18.31
C ARG A 76 -19.51 19.46 18.87
N LYS A 77 -20.23 18.58 19.56
CA LYS A 77 -21.50 18.92 20.23
C LYS A 77 -21.29 19.94 21.35
N ARG A 78 -20.25 19.76 22.18
CA ARG A 78 -19.90 20.70 23.24
C ARG A 78 -19.56 22.09 22.68
N GLN A 79 -18.76 22.16 21.62
CA GLN A 79 -18.44 23.43 20.96
C GLN A 79 -19.68 24.11 20.40
N ALA A 80 -20.54 23.38 19.68
CA ALA A 80 -21.78 23.93 19.13
C ALA A 80 -22.81 24.38 20.20
N SER A 81 -22.67 23.93 21.44
CA SER A 81 -23.49 24.39 22.58
C SER A 81 -22.90 25.56 23.35
N LEU A 82 -21.66 25.95 23.06
CA LEU A 82 -20.95 27.07 23.67
C LEU A 82 -20.97 28.35 22.80
N ASP A 83 -21.35 28.21 21.53
CA ASP A 83 -21.65 29.29 20.57
C ASP A 83 -23.15 29.68 20.62
#